data_AF-A0A6A4N1A0-F1
#
_entry.id   AF-A0A6A4N1A0-F1
#
_cell.length_a   1.000
_cell.length_b   1.000
_cell.length_c   1.000
_cell.angle_alpha   90.00
_cell.angle_beta   90.00
_cell.angle_gamma   90.00
#
_symmetry.space_group_name_H-M   'P 1'
#
loop_
_entity.id
_entity.type
_entity.pdbx_description
1 polymer ?
#
loop_
_entity_poly.entity_id
_entity_poly.type
_entity_poly.pdbx_seq_one_letter_code
_entity_poly.pdbx_strand_id
1 'polypeptide(L)'
;MASPPPSSPFFTHIPILSSSPFNHGDKPVDDESRTTIVPVHIVTNASQLPIEFLEPSPQSQIAIGFDCEGVDLCRNGSLCIMQLAFPDAIYLVDAIEGGDVLIKACKPALESNYITKVIHDCKRDSEALYFQFGIKLNNVVDTQIAYSLIEEQEGRKKSPDDYISFVGLLADPRFCGISYLEKEEVRVLLRRDPKFWKYRPLSELMVRAAADDVRFLLYIYHQMMEKLNERSLWYLAVRGALYCRCFCVNSNDYADWPSLPPIPDKLTSDGGDIEEEILSVLDVPQGKMGRIIGKKGATILSIKESCSAEILIGGSKGPPDKVFIMGPVKQVRKAEAMLRGRLMDIY
;
A
#
# COMPACT_ATOMS: atom_id res chain seq x y z
N MET A 1 -0.25 38.02 -24.99
CA MET A 1 -0.54 37.51 -23.62
C MET A 1 0.81 37.14 -23.02
N ALA A 2 1.20 37.78 -21.92
CA ALA A 2 2.40 37.39 -21.22
C ALA A 2 2.18 35.99 -20.61
N SER A 3 3.08 35.05 -20.90
CA SER A 3 3.13 33.77 -20.21
C SER A 3 3.24 34.02 -18.70
N PRO A 4 2.46 33.31 -17.86
CA PRO A 4 2.57 33.46 -16.41
C PRO A 4 4.02 33.19 -15.99
N PRO A 5 4.52 33.86 -14.93
CA PRO A 5 5.86 33.58 -14.42
C PRO A 5 5.95 32.08 -14.07
N PRO A 6 7.09 31.42 -14.34
CA PRO A 6 7.29 30.04 -13.92
C PRO A 6 7.07 29.96 -12.41
N SER A 7 6.18 29.06 -11.99
CA SER A 7 5.98 28.76 -10.57
C SER A 7 7.32 28.36 -9.96
N SER A 8 7.65 28.91 -8.79
CA SER A 8 8.85 28.53 -8.05
C SER A 8 8.94 27.00 -7.93
N PRO A 9 10.11 26.39 -8.15
CA PRO A 9 10.27 24.95 -8.02
C PRO A 9 9.98 24.51 -6.58
N PHE A 10 9.24 23.40 -6.43
CA PHE A 10 8.96 22.79 -5.14
C PHE A 10 10.12 21.88 -4.74
N PHE A 11 10.41 21.82 -3.43
CA PHE A 11 11.45 20.97 -2.87
C PHE A 11 10.96 20.31 -1.58
N THR A 12 11.55 19.18 -1.23
CA THR A 12 11.35 18.52 0.05
C THR A 12 12.65 17.88 0.53
N HIS A 13 12.67 17.47 1.80
CA HIS A 13 13.78 16.75 2.41
C HIS A 13 13.48 15.25 2.40
N ILE A 14 14.36 14.43 1.85
CA ILE A 14 14.30 12.97 2.01
C ILE A 14 15.40 12.51 2.96
N PRO A 15 15.18 11.44 3.75
CA PRO A 15 16.24 10.82 4.54
C PRO A 15 17.40 10.35 3.67
N ILE A 16 18.62 10.59 4.12
CA ILE A 16 19.82 10.00 3.52
C ILE A 16 19.86 8.51 3.92
N LEU A 17 20.04 7.64 2.93
CA LEU A 17 20.29 6.22 3.15
C LEU A 17 21.70 6.06 3.76
N SER A 18 21.81 5.92 5.08
CA SER A 18 23.08 5.59 5.72
C SER A 18 23.35 4.09 5.64
N SER A 19 24.59 3.70 5.40
CA SER A 19 25.04 2.30 5.37
C SER A 19 25.11 1.63 6.76
N SER A 20 24.74 2.35 7.83
CA SER A 20 24.70 1.84 9.20
C SER A 20 23.27 1.80 9.73
N PRO A 21 22.86 0.70 10.40
CA PRO A 21 21.53 0.59 11.00
C PRO A 21 21.34 1.64 12.09
N PHE A 22 20.11 2.12 12.26
CA PHE A 22 19.74 3.02 13.35
C PHE A 22 20.01 2.34 14.70
N ASN A 23 20.93 2.89 15.48
CA ASN A 23 21.17 2.42 16.84
C ASN A 23 20.19 3.09 17.81
N HIS A 24 19.87 2.38 18.90
CA HIS A 24 19.16 2.98 20.03
C HIS A 24 19.98 4.14 20.61
N GLY A 25 19.61 5.38 20.25
CA GLY A 25 20.31 6.61 20.65
C GLY A 25 20.62 7.57 19.49
N ASP A 26 20.43 7.16 18.23
CA ASP A 26 20.60 8.05 17.08
C ASP A 26 19.53 9.16 17.05
N LYS A 27 19.93 10.36 16.60
CA LYS A 27 19.02 11.48 16.41
C LYS A 27 17.93 11.14 15.39
N PRO A 28 16.71 11.71 15.52
CA PRO A 28 15.61 11.55 14.56
C PRO A 28 16.04 11.74 13.09
N VAL A 29 15.36 11.05 12.18
CA VAL A 29 15.67 11.05 10.74
C VAL A 29 15.49 12.43 10.08
N ASP A 30 14.71 13.33 10.69
CA ASP A 30 14.46 14.69 10.20
C ASP A 30 15.53 15.72 10.61
N ASP A 31 16.61 15.31 11.28
CA ASP A 31 17.77 16.18 11.49
C ASP A 31 18.35 16.64 10.14
N GLU A 32 18.60 17.95 9.97
CA GLU A 32 19.09 18.53 8.71
C GLU A 32 20.38 17.85 8.20
N SER A 33 21.19 17.34 9.13
CA SER A 33 22.42 16.60 8.81
C SER A 33 22.20 15.21 8.19
N ARG A 34 20.97 14.70 8.24
CA ARG A 34 20.57 13.35 7.79
C ARG A 34 19.55 13.36 6.65
N THR A 35 19.28 14.53 6.08
CA THR A 35 18.37 14.66 4.95
C THR A 35 19.05 15.31 3.77
N THR A 36 18.58 15.02 2.56
CA THR A 36 18.97 15.72 1.35
C THR A 36 17.76 16.39 0.72
N ILE A 37 17.98 17.58 0.14
CA ILE A 37 16.94 18.32 -0.55
C ILE A 37 16.79 17.74 -1.95
N VAL A 38 15.56 17.39 -2.31
CA VAL A 38 15.20 16.88 -3.64
C VAL A 38 14.05 17.69 -4.23
N PRO A 39 14.01 17.86 -5.56
CA PRO A 39 12.90 18.53 -6.22
C PRO A 39 11.61 17.71 -6.14
N VAL A 40 10.49 18.41 -6.13
CA VAL A 40 9.15 17.85 -6.30
C VAL A 40 8.59 18.35 -7.63
N HIS A 41 8.35 17.44 -8.56
CA HIS A 41 7.87 17.73 -9.91
C HIS A 41 6.36 17.46 -10.01
N ILE A 42 5.60 18.44 -10.51
CA ILE A 42 4.22 18.20 -10.95
C ILE A 42 4.27 17.74 -12.40
N VAL A 43 3.77 16.53 -12.65
CA VAL A 43 3.85 15.85 -13.94
C VAL A 43 2.47 15.88 -14.59
N THR A 44 2.36 16.50 -15.76
CA THR A 44 1.14 16.56 -16.59
C THR A 44 1.36 15.90 -17.96
N ASN A 45 2.59 15.53 -18.29
CA ASN A 45 2.96 14.78 -19.49
C ASN A 45 3.96 13.65 -19.15
N ALA A 46 3.81 12.51 -19.82
CA ALA A 46 4.65 11.34 -19.59
C ALA A 46 6.15 11.64 -19.79
N SER A 47 6.52 12.53 -20.72
CA SER A 47 7.93 12.87 -20.99
C SER A 47 8.64 13.58 -19.82
N GLN A 48 7.91 13.96 -18.76
CA GLN A 48 8.47 14.55 -17.54
C GLN A 48 8.84 13.49 -16.50
N LEU A 49 8.53 12.21 -16.74
CA LEU A 49 8.89 11.09 -15.88
C LEU A 49 10.27 10.51 -16.25
N PRO A 50 10.96 9.87 -15.30
CA PRO A 50 12.21 9.16 -15.59
C PRO A 50 12.03 8.08 -16.65
N ILE A 51 13.00 7.96 -17.56
CA ILE A 51 12.91 7.01 -18.68
C ILE A 51 12.93 5.57 -18.20
N GLU A 52 13.70 5.28 -17.15
CA GLU A 52 13.77 3.98 -16.48
C GLU A 52 12.45 3.54 -15.85
N PHE A 53 11.56 4.50 -15.55
CA PHE A 53 10.21 4.22 -15.08
C PHE A 53 9.26 3.93 -16.24
N LEU A 54 9.33 4.72 -17.32
CA LEU A 54 8.50 4.51 -18.51
C LEU A 54 8.87 3.23 -19.27
N GLU A 55 10.16 2.88 -19.27
CA GLU A 55 10.75 1.77 -20.00
C GLU A 55 11.50 0.82 -19.03
N PRO A 56 10.78 0.09 -18.16
CA PRO A 56 11.39 -0.79 -17.19
C PRO A 56 12.17 -1.92 -17.87
N SER A 57 13.36 -2.22 -17.35
CA SER A 57 14.30 -3.15 -17.97
C SER A 57 14.85 -4.17 -16.96
N PRO A 58 15.10 -5.43 -17.37
CA PRO A 58 15.77 -6.40 -16.51
C PRO A 58 17.20 -5.99 -16.15
N GLN A 59 17.83 -5.09 -16.92
CA GLN A 59 19.17 -4.56 -16.63
C GLN A 59 19.16 -3.50 -15.52
N SER A 60 18.01 -2.93 -15.17
CA SER A 60 17.87 -1.90 -14.14
C SER A 60 16.74 -2.26 -13.18
N GLN A 61 17.10 -2.78 -12.01
CA GLN A 61 16.15 -2.99 -10.92
C GLN A 61 16.13 -1.74 -10.04
N ILE A 62 14.96 -1.13 -9.87
CA ILE A 62 14.79 0.05 -9.01
C ILE A 62 13.66 -0.16 -8.02
N ALA A 63 13.71 0.56 -6.90
CA ALA A 63 12.61 0.67 -5.95
C ALA A 63 12.14 2.12 -5.92
N ILE A 64 10.82 2.32 -5.86
CA ILE A 64 10.19 3.62 -5.73
C ILE A 64 9.21 3.63 -4.56
N GLY A 65 9.10 4.76 -3.86
CA GLY A 65 7.96 5.00 -2.97
C GLY A 65 6.72 5.32 -3.81
N PHE A 66 5.58 4.77 -3.45
CA PHE A 66 4.35 4.90 -4.22
C PHE A 66 3.14 5.11 -3.32
N ASP A 67 2.25 6.01 -3.72
CA ASP A 67 0.95 6.25 -3.10
C ASP A 67 -0.04 6.78 -4.17
N CYS A 68 -1.34 6.79 -3.86
CA CYS A 68 -2.34 7.49 -4.66
C CYS A 68 -3.27 8.31 -3.77
N GLU A 69 -3.69 9.47 -4.28
CA GLU A 69 -4.68 10.32 -3.63
C GLU A 69 -5.84 10.66 -4.57
N GLY A 70 -7.03 10.82 -3.99
CA GLY A 70 -8.25 10.91 -4.78
C GLY A 70 -9.50 11.31 -4.01
N VAL A 71 -10.62 11.35 -4.72
CA VAL A 71 -11.95 11.48 -4.11
C VAL A 71 -12.55 10.10 -3.99
N ASP A 72 -12.82 9.68 -2.74
CA ASP A 72 -13.31 8.34 -2.41
C ASP A 72 -12.52 7.24 -3.13
N LEU A 73 -11.18 7.32 -3.08
CA LEU A 73 -10.27 6.50 -3.90
C LEU A 73 -10.63 5.00 -3.83
N CYS A 74 -11.24 4.48 -4.89
CA CYS A 74 -11.67 3.10 -5.08
C CYS A 74 -12.11 2.90 -6.54
N ARG A 75 -12.74 1.76 -6.83
CA ARG A 75 -13.33 1.46 -8.15
C ARG A 75 -14.30 2.51 -8.69
N ASN A 76 -15.07 3.17 -7.81
CA ASN A 76 -16.13 4.11 -8.16
C ASN A 76 -15.75 5.58 -7.87
N GLY A 77 -14.56 5.78 -7.29
CA GLY A 77 -14.05 7.09 -6.93
C GLY A 77 -13.38 7.78 -8.10
N SER A 78 -12.44 8.67 -7.78
CA SER A 78 -11.57 9.29 -8.79
C SER A 78 -10.14 9.37 -8.25
N LEU A 79 -9.20 8.73 -8.93
CA LEU A 79 -7.77 8.99 -8.72
C LEU A 79 -7.47 10.41 -9.21
N CYS A 80 -6.83 11.22 -8.37
CA CYS A 80 -6.52 12.61 -8.68
C CYS A 80 -5.01 12.83 -8.83
N ILE A 81 -4.20 12.16 -8.01
CA ILE A 81 -2.75 12.27 -8.01
C ILE A 81 -2.16 10.89 -7.70
N MET A 82 -1.05 10.56 -8.36
CA MET A 82 -0.22 9.41 -8.02
C MET A 82 1.19 9.92 -7.67
N GLN A 83 1.70 9.54 -6.52
CA GLN A 83 2.98 10.03 -5.99
C GLN A 83 4.07 8.98 -6.20
N LEU A 84 5.20 9.39 -6.77
CA LEU A 84 6.35 8.52 -7.02
C LEU A 84 7.60 9.13 -6.37
N ALA A 85 8.14 8.49 -5.34
CA ALA A 85 9.40 8.89 -4.72
C ALA A 85 10.56 8.08 -5.28
N PHE A 86 11.54 8.78 -5.85
CA PHE A 86 12.84 8.26 -6.27
C PHE A 86 13.91 8.72 -5.26
N PRO A 87 15.12 8.12 -5.30
CA PRO A 87 16.22 8.53 -4.43
C PRO A 87 16.65 10.01 -4.59
N ASP A 88 16.31 10.66 -5.69
CA ASP A 88 16.78 12.00 -6.05
C ASP A 88 15.66 13.00 -6.38
N ALA A 89 14.40 12.58 -6.45
CA ALA A 89 13.25 13.43 -6.77
C ALA A 89 11.91 12.79 -6.35
N ILE A 90 10.86 13.61 -6.23
CA ILE A 90 9.47 13.15 -6.12
C ILE A 90 8.66 13.64 -7.31
N TYR A 91 7.88 12.77 -7.91
CA TYR A 91 6.99 13.08 -9.02
C TYR A 91 5.54 12.95 -8.58
N LEU A 92 4.79 14.05 -8.67
CA LEU A 92 3.34 14.10 -8.44
C LEU A 92 2.65 14.03 -9.80
N VAL A 93 2.23 12.82 -10.17
CA VAL A 93 1.58 12.53 -11.44
C VAL A 93 0.13 12.98 -11.37
N ASP A 94 -0.20 14.03 -12.12
CA ASP A 94 -1.51 14.67 -12.12
C ASP A 94 -2.50 13.94 -13.02
N ALA A 95 -3.36 13.12 -12.42
CA ALA A 95 -4.37 12.35 -13.16
C ALA A 95 -5.49 13.22 -13.73
N ILE A 96 -5.65 14.47 -13.26
CA ILE A 96 -6.69 15.38 -13.73
C ILE A 96 -6.21 16.16 -14.94
N GLU A 97 -5.08 16.85 -14.83
CA GLU A 97 -4.53 17.64 -15.95
C GLU A 97 -3.88 16.75 -17.02
N GLY A 98 -3.15 15.70 -16.62
CA GLY A 98 -2.53 14.75 -17.55
C GLY A 98 -3.47 13.67 -18.08
N GLY A 99 -4.59 13.44 -17.39
CA GLY A 99 -5.66 12.53 -17.80
C GLY A 99 -5.23 11.06 -17.89
N ASP A 100 -6.11 10.27 -18.52
CA ASP A 100 -5.95 8.83 -18.72
C ASP A 100 -4.68 8.45 -19.49
N VAL A 101 -4.27 9.29 -20.45
CA VAL A 101 -3.04 9.07 -21.24
C VAL A 101 -1.80 9.04 -20.34
N LEU A 102 -1.69 9.98 -19.40
CA LEU A 102 -0.56 10.04 -18.48
C LEU A 102 -0.54 8.83 -17.53
N ILE A 103 -1.69 8.49 -16.93
CA ILE A 103 -1.75 7.36 -16.00
C ILE A 103 -1.45 6.03 -16.71
N LYS A 104 -1.98 5.83 -17.92
CA LYS A 104 -1.69 4.64 -18.72
C LYS A 104 -0.23 4.57 -19.19
N ALA A 105 0.44 5.71 -19.39
CA ALA A 105 1.87 5.72 -19.68
C ALA A 105 2.71 5.15 -18.53
N CYS A 106 2.20 5.16 -17.29
CA CYS A 106 2.86 4.57 -16.12
C CYS A 106 2.65 3.05 -16.01
N LYS A 107 1.71 2.47 -16.78
CA LYS A 107 1.36 1.04 -16.72
C LYS A 107 2.57 0.10 -16.85
N PRO A 108 3.52 0.29 -17.80
CA PRO A 108 4.69 -0.58 -17.89
C PRO A 108 5.44 -0.70 -16.56
N ALA A 109 5.66 0.43 -15.87
CA ALA A 109 6.34 0.48 -14.59
C ALA A 109 5.55 -0.20 -13.46
N LEU A 110 4.26 0.12 -13.36
CA LEU A 110 3.39 -0.34 -12.28
C LEU A 110 3.13 -1.85 -12.34
N GLU A 111 3.12 -2.43 -13.54
CA GLU A 111 2.98 -3.88 -13.76
C GLU A 111 4.33 -4.62 -13.80
N SER A 112 5.46 -3.89 -13.84
CA SER A 112 6.80 -4.48 -13.98
C SER A 112 7.27 -5.27 -12.75
N ASN A 113 7.97 -6.39 -13.01
CA ASN A 113 8.76 -7.13 -12.02
C ASN A 113 10.12 -6.46 -11.72
N TYR A 114 10.53 -5.46 -12.52
CA TYR A 114 11.82 -4.79 -12.41
C TYR A 114 11.78 -3.52 -11.56
N ILE A 115 10.59 -3.05 -11.25
CA ILE A 115 10.36 -1.88 -10.40
C ILE A 115 9.61 -2.34 -9.17
N THR A 116 10.22 -2.21 -8.01
CA THR A 116 9.57 -2.46 -6.72
C THR A 116 8.78 -1.24 -6.32
N LYS A 117 7.48 -1.40 -6.05
CA LYS A 117 6.64 -0.32 -5.52
C LYS A 117 6.54 -0.49 -4.01
N VAL A 118 7.19 0.39 -3.27
CA VAL A 118 7.11 0.46 -1.81
C VAL A 118 5.89 1.29 -1.45
N ILE A 119 4.92 0.68 -0.77
CA ILE A 119 3.61 1.28 -0.48
C ILE A 119 3.27 1.05 1.00
N HIS A 120 2.38 1.84 1.57
CA HIS A 120 1.77 1.54 2.86
C HIS A 120 0.28 1.25 2.68
N ASP A 121 -0.16 0.00 2.88
CA ASP A 121 -1.54 -0.44 2.68
C ASP A 121 -2.07 -0.25 1.24
N CYS A 122 -1.54 -1.01 0.28
CA CYS A 122 -1.76 -0.80 -1.16
C CYS A 122 -3.17 -1.15 -1.71
N LYS A 123 -4.09 -1.64 -0.87
CA LYS A 123 -5.33 -2.28 -1.33
C LYS A 123 -6.24 -1.32 -2.12
N ARG A 124 -6.34 -0.06 -1.68
CA ARG A 124 -7.23 0.93 -2.31
C ARG A 124 -6.59 1.58 -3.52
N ASP A 125 -5.27 1.76 -3.51
CA ASP A 125 -4.50 2.21 -4.68
C ASP A 125 -4.66 1.22 -5.82
N SER A 126 -4.43 -0.07 -5.52
CA SER A 126 -4.59 -1.15 -6.50
C SER A 126 -6.01 -1.23 -7.04
N GLU A 127 -7.04 -1.12 -6.17
CA GLU A 127 -8.44 -1.10 -6.62
C GLU A 127 -8.73 0.07 -7.58
N ALA A 128 -8.25 1.28 -7.26
CA ALA A 128 -8.45 2.45 -8.11
C ALA A 128 -7.74 2.27 -9.47
N LEU A 129 -6.46 1.88 -9.46
CA LEU A 129 -5.67 1.63 -10.66
C LEU A 129 -6.29 0.55 -11.56
N TYR A 130 -6.77 -0.54 -10.97
CA TYR A 130 -7.35 -1.66 -11.69
C TYR A 130 -8.65 -1.27 -12.40
N PHE A 131 -9.61 -0.71 -11.68
CA PHE A 131 -10.93 -0.43 -12.25
C PHE A 131 -10.99 0.86 -13.08
N GLN A 132 -10.20 1.87 -12.74
CA GLN A 132 -10.24 3.15 -13.47
C GLN A 132 -9.31 3.15 -14.70
N PHE A 133 -8.19 2.41 -14.66
CA PHE A 133 -7.16 2.48 -15.70
C PHE A 133 -6.73 1.11 -16.27
N GLY A 134 -7.24 0.01 -15.73
CA GLY A 134 -6.87 -1.34 -16.16
C GLY A 134 -5.43 -1.71 -15.81
N ILE A 135 -4.88 -1.16 -14.73
CA ILE A 135 -3.49 -1.38 -14.28
C ILE A 135 -3.47 -2.37 -13.12
N LYS A 136 -2.65 -3.42 -13.22
CA LYS A 136 -2.45 -4.45 -12.20
C LYS A 136 -1.14 -4.22 -11.46
N LEU A 137 -1.25 -3.61 -10.30
CA LEU A 137 -0.09 -3.33 -9.48
C LEU A 137 0.64 -4.64 -9.12
N ASN A 138 1.93 -4.69 -9.39
CA ASN A 138 2.75 -5.90 -9.27
C ASN A 138 4.09 -5.59 -8.60
N ASN A 139 4.78 -6.57 -8.02
CA ASN A 139 6.06 -6.37 -7.32
C ASN A 139 5.98 -5.26 -6.24
N VAL A 140 5.01 -5.42 -5.34
CA VAL A 140 4.74 -4.47 -4.24
C VAL A 140 5.40 -4.95 -2.96
N VAL A 141 6.07 -4.02 -2.28
CA VAL A 141 6.47 -4.17 -0.88
C VAL A 141 5.56 -3.29 -0.04
N ASP A 142 4.64 -3.91 0.68
CA ASP A 142 3.73 -3.22 1.58
C ASP A 142 4.38 -3.10 2.98
N THR A 143 4.67 -1.87 3.38
CA THR A 143 5.34 -1.56 4.65
C THR A 143 4.49 -1.91 5.88
N GLN A 144 3.16 -1.95 5.76
CA GLN A 144 2.29 -2.39 6.85
C GLN A 144 2.42 -3.90 7.06
N ILE A 145 2.48 -4.68 5.97
CA ILE A 145 2.72 -6.13 6.02
C ILE A 145 4.14 -6.40 6.57
N ALA A 146 5.15 -5.69 6.06
CA ALA A 146 6.52 -5.85 6.49
C ALA A 146 6.68 -5.58 7.99
N TYR A 147 6.03 -4.53 8.52
CA TYR A 147 6.01 -4.26 9.95
C TYR A 147 5.42 -5.43 10.75
N SER A 148 4.23 -5.92 10.39
CA SER A 148 3.61 -7.05 11.09
C SER A 148 4.48 -8.31 11.07
N LEU A 149 5.22 -8.55 9.99
CA LEU A 149 6.14 -9.69 9.90
C LEU A 149 7.36 -9.52 10.81
N ILE A 150 7.92 -8.32 10.92
CA ILE A 150 9.01 -8.02 11.87
C ILE A 150 8.54 -8.27 13.31
N GLU A 151 7.34 -7.82 13.64
CA GLU A 151 6.73 -8.02 14.96
C GLU A 151 6.53 -9.51 15.29
N GLU A 152 6.08 -10.29 14.32
CA GLU A 152 5.90 -11.74 14.43
C GLU A 152 7.25 -12.45 14.66
N GLN A 153 8.31 -12.04 13.94
CA GLN A 153 9.67 -12.56 14.15
C GLN A 153 10.20 -12.26 15.55
N GLU A 154 9.83 -11.11 16.13
CA GLU A 154 10.20 -10.70 17.49
C GLU A 154 9.31 -11.39 18.56
N GLY A 155 8.37 -12.24 18.16
CA GLY A 155 7.53 -13.03 19.06
C GLY A 155 6.29 -12.30 19.56
N ARG A 156 5.94 -11.13 18.99
CA ARG A 156 4.67 -10.48 19.32
C ARG A 156 3.52 -11.28 18.70
N LYS A 157 2.47 -11.50 19.48
CA LYS A 157 1.25 -12.14 18.99
C LYS A 157 0.46 -11.16 18.14
N LYS A 158 0.06 -11.59 16.94
CA LYS A 158 -0.82 -10.82 16.07
C LYS A 158 -2.20 -10.67 16.71
N SER A 159 -2.59 -9.44 17.04
CA SER A 159 -3.98 -9.11 17.37
C SER A 159 -4.79 -9.00 16.08
N PRO A 160 -6.05 -9.47 16.04
CA PRO A 160 -6.97 -9.10 14.98
C PRO A 160 -7.12 -7.58 14.91
N ASP A 161 -7.06 -7.03 13.70
CA ASP A 161 -7.23 -5.60 13.42
C ASP A 161 -6.15 -4.65 13.98
N ASP A 162 -5.01 -5.18 14.42
CA ASP A 162 -3.87 -4.40 14.89
C ASP A 162 -2.93 -4.05 13.72
N TYR A 163 -3.34 -3.05 12.94
CA TYR A 163 -2.57 -2.53 11.82
C TYR A 163 -1.91 -1.22 12.22
N ILE A 164 -0.59 -1.14 12.04
CA ILE A 164 0.13 0.12 12.21
C ILE A 164 -0.27 1.10 11.10
N SER A 165 -0.58 2.34 11.48
CA SER A 165 -0.79 3.43 10.54
C SER A 165 0.54 3.94 10.00
N PHE A 166 0.55 4.60 8.84
CA PHE A 166 1.79 5.17 8.30
C PHE A 166 2.45 6.16 9.27
N VAL A 167 1.66 7.00 9.95
CA VAL A 167 2.18 7.94 10.97
C VAL A 167 2.73 7.18 12.19
N GLY A 168 2.07 6.12 12.62
CA GLY A 168 2.58 5.25 13.68
C GLY A 168 3.92 4.60 13.29
N LEU A 169 4.06 4.19 12.03
CA LEU A 169 5.29 3.63 11.49
C LEU A 169 6.44 4.64 11.46
N LEU A 170 6.16 5.88 11.05
CA LEU A 170 7.13 6.97 11.10
C LEU A 170 7.56 7.29 12.54
N ALA A 171 6.63 7.22 13.50
CA ALA A 171 6.92 7.48 14.90
C ALA A 171 7.71 6.36 15.59
N ASP A 172 7.75 5.15 15.02
CA ASP A 172 8.49 4.03 15.60
C ASP A 172 10.01 4.30 15.52
N PRO A 173 10.72 4.32 16.66
CA PRO A 173 12.14 4.67 16.71
C PRO A 173 13.06 3.62 16.06
N ARG A 174 12.55 2.42 15.76
CA ARG A 174 13.31 1.40 15.01
C ARG A 174 13.42 1.73 13.51
N PHE A 175 12.63 2.69 13.03
CA PHE A 175 12.60 3.11 11.63
C PHE A 175 12.92 4.60 11.53
N CYS A 176 11.95 5.50 11.68
CA CYS A 176 12.19 6.94 11.51
C CYS A 176 12.29 7.70 12.85
N GLY A 177 11.54 7.30 13.88
CA GLY A 177 11.47 8.00 15.15
C GLY A 177 10.94 9.44 15.05
N ILE A 178 10.18 9.77 14.00
CA ILE A 178 9.64 11.12 13.75
C ILE A 178 8.18 11.15 14.20
N SER A 179 7.89 11.99 15.20
CA SER A 179 6.51 12.24 15.64
C SER A 179 5.85 13.31 14.77
N TYR A 180 4.94 12.87 13.91
CA TYR A 180 4.28 13.70 12.91
C TYR A 180 2.90 14.22 13.36
N LEU A 181 2.82 14.84 14.53
CA LEU A 181 1.56 15.37 15.08
C LEU A 181 0.91 16.39 14.12
N GLU A 182 1.71 17.26 13.51
CA GLU A 182 1.23 18.25 12.54
C GLU A 182 0.63 17.61 11.27
N LYS A 183 1.13 16.45 10.83
CA LYS A 183 0.59 15.74 9.66
C LYS A 183 -0.79 15.16 9.94
N GLU A 184 -1.06 14.72 11.18
CA GLU A 184 -2.40 14.24 11.52
C GLU A 184 -3.41 15.40 11.52
N GLU A 185 -3.03 16.58 12.04
CA GLU A 185 -3.87 17.78 11.98
C GLU A 185 -4.13 18.23 10.54
N VAL A 186 -3.09 18.26 9.70
CA VAL A 186 -3.23 18.55 8.27
C VAL A 186 -4.18 17.54 7.62
N ARG A 187 -3.99 16.24 7.82
CA ARG A 187 -4.88 15.19 7.27
C ARG A 187 -6.33 15.35 7.74
N VAL A 188 -6.56 15.75 8.99
CA VAL A 188 -7.92 16.08 9.47
C VAL A 188 -8.50 17.25 8.69
N LEU A 189 -7.72 18.31 8.42
CA LEU A 189 -8.17 19.42 7.59
C LEU A 189 -8.44 19.00 6.14
N LEU A 190 -7.57 18.17 5.56
CA LEU A 190 -7.74 17.65 4.20
C LEU A 190 -9.05 16.86 4.06
N ARG A 191 -9.37 16.02 5.05
CA ARG A 191 -10.60 15.21 5.09
C ARG A 191 -11.89 16.04 5.23
N ARG A 192 -11.82 17.33 5.58
CA ARG A 192 -13.02 18.20 5.65
C ARG A 192 -13.56 18.55 4.28
N ASP A 193 -12.68 18.63 3.28
CA ASP A 193 -13.10 18.85 1.90
C ASP A 193 -12.96 17.54 1.11
N PRO A 194 -14.06 16.82 0.83
CA PRO A 194 -14.00 15.57 0.07
C PRO A 194 -13.51 15.76 -1.36
N LYS A 195 -13.47 17.01 -1.86
CA LYS A 195 -12.97 17.36 -3.20
C LYS A 195 -11.56 17.94 -3.16
N PHE A 196 -10.89 17.95 -2.00
CA PHE A 196 -9.57 18.57 -1.82
C PHE A 196 -8.60 18.25 -2.97
N TRP A 197 -8.45 16.98 -3.32
CA TRP A 197 -7.53 16.53 -4.37
C TRP A 197 -7.96 16.85 -5.80
N LYS A 198 -9.19 17.36 -6.03
CA LYS A 198 -9.68 17.75 -7.36
C LYS A 198 -9.31 19.16 -7.79
N TYR A 199 -8.94 20.04 -6.86
CA TYR A 199 -8.65 21.44 -7.22
C TYR A 199 -7.34 21.56 -8.00
N ARG A 200 -7.32 22.49 -8.96
CA ARG A 200 -6.16 22.84 -9.77
C ARG A 200 -6.02 24.36 -9.91
N PRO A 201 -4.78 24.90 -10.03
CA PRO A 201 -3.51 24.18 -9.89
C PRO A 201 -3.31 23.64 -8.46
N LEU A 202 -2.40 22.67 -8.28
CA LEU A 202 -2.09 22.15 -6.95
C LEU A 202 -1.57 23.29 -6.06
N SER A 203 -2.18 23.47 -4.90
CA SER A 203 -1.67 24.41 -3.90
C SER A 203 -0.39 23.88 -3.25
N GLU A 204 0.41 24.76 -2.66
CA GLU A 204 1.62 24.36 -1.93
C GLU A 204 1.33 23.33 -0.83
N LEU A 205 0.19 23.47 -0.13
CA LEU A 205 -0.26 22.50 0.88
C LEU A 205 -0.52 21.11 0.26
N MET A 206 -1.14 21.06 -0.92
CA MET A 206 -1.39 19.79 -1.62
C MET A 206 -0.09 19.12 -2.04
N VAL A 207 0.85 19.90 -2.60
CA VAL A 207 2.16 19.40 -3.03
C VAL A 207 2.93 18.83 -1.83
N ARG A 208 2.97 19.57 -0.72
CA ARG A 208 3.64 19.15 0.52
C ARG A 208 3.02 17.89 1.10
N ALA A 209 1.69 17.87 1.25
CA ALA A 209 0.97 16.72 1.81
C ALA A 209 1.20 15.46 0.97
N ALA A 210 1.07 15.55 -0.35
CA ALA A 210 1.31 14.42 -1.25
C ALA A 210 2.76 13.92 -1.20
N ALA A 211 3.75 14.84 -1.18
CA ALA A 211 5.14 14.46 -1.04
C ALA A 211 5.43 13.75 0.31
N ASP A 212 4.80 14.20 1.41
CA ASP A 212 4.96 13.62 2.74
C ASP A 212 4.46 12.17 2.85
N ASP A 213 3.59 11.71 1.95
CA ASP A 213 3.08 10.33 1.95
C ASP A 213 4.06 9.32 1.37
N VAL A 214 5.01 9.77 0.54
CA VAL A 214 5.98 8.88 -0.12
C VAL A 214 7.44 9.11 0.25
N ARG A 215 7.82 10.31 0.70
CA ARG A 215 9.24 10.72 0.86
C ARG A 215 10.06 9.88 1.84
N PHE A 216 9.40 9.17 2.75
CA PHE A 216 10.05 8.29 3.74
C PHE A 216 10.03 6.80 3.36
N LEU A 217 9.24 6.41 2.34
CA LEU A 217 8.97 5.00 2.06
C LEU A 217 10.24 4.23 1.67
N LEU A 218 11.10 4.81 0.81
CA LEU A 218 12.34 4.14 0.42
C LEU A 218 13.29 3.93 1.60
N TYR A 219 13.40 4.93 2.48
CA TYR A 219 14.21 4.82 3.69
C TYR A 219 13.71 3.70 4.61
N ILE A 220 12.41 3.68 4.89
CA ILE A 220 11.76 2.65 5.71
C ILE A 220 11.93 1.27 5.08
N TYR A 221 11.76 1.17 3.76
CA TYR A 221 11.96 -0.05 3.00
C TYR A 221 13.35 -0.64 3.25
N HIS A 222 14.41 0.14 3.11
CA HIS A 222 15.77 -0.34 3.35
C HIS A 222 15.96 -0.84 4.79
N GLN A 223 15.45 -0.10 5.79
CA GLN A 223 15.51 -0.52 7.20
C GLN A 223 14.72 -1.81 7.46
N MET A 224 13.56 -2.00 6.83
CA MET A 224 12.75 -3.20 6.96
C MET A 224 13.40 -4.41 6.28
N MET A 225 13.98 -4.24 5.09
CA MET A 225 14.59 -5.34 4.35
C MET A 225 15.79 -5.94 5.09
N GLU A 226 16.54 -5.13 5.84
CA GLU A 226 17.63 -5.61 6.69
C GLU A 226 17.16 -6.44 7.90
N LYS A 227 15.91 -6.26 8.34
CA LYS A 227 15.34 -6.93 9.52
C LYS A 227 14.56 -8.22 9.20
N LEU A 228 14.09 -8.37 7.97
CA LEU A 228 13.28 -9.52 7.56
C LEU A 228 14.16 -10.72 7.22
N ASN A 229 13.82 -11.89 7.76
CA ASN A 229 14.46 -13.14 7.37
C ASN A 229 13.88 -13.67 6.05
N GLU A 230 14.51 -14.71 5.48
CA GLU A 230 14.12 -15.28 4.18
C GLU A 230 12.65 -15.73 4.13
N ARG A 231 12.15 -16.33 5.23
CA ARG A 231 10.75 -16.74 5.37
C ARG A 231 9.81 -15.53 5.28
N SER A 232 10.10 -14.47 6.03
CA SER A 232 9.26 -13.28 6.06
C SER A 232 9.33 -12.48 4.76
N LEU A 233 10.48 -12.43 4.10
CA LEU A 233 10.61 -11.83 2.76
C LEU A 233 9.68 -12.53 1.75
N TRP A 234 9.60 -13.86 1.79
CA TRP A 234 8.65 -14.60 0.97
C TRP A 234 7.19 -14.28 1.32
N TYR A 235 6.81 -14.31 2.60
CA TYR A 235 5.45 -13.93 3.02
C TYR A 235 5.11 -12.49 2.64
N LEU A 236 6.07 -11.57 2.72
CA LEU A 236 5.88 -10.18 2.29
C LEU A 236 5.53 -10.11 0.81
N ALA A 237 6.25 -10.82 -0.05
CA ALA A 237 5.99 -10.85 -1.49
C ALA A 237 4.62 -11.48 -1.81
N VAL A 238 4.27 -12.61 -1.17
CA VAL A 238 2.98 -13.28 -1.34
C VAL A 238 1.83 -12.38 -0.87
N ARG A 239 1.90 -11.87 0.37
CA ARG A 239 0.86 -11.03 0.95
C ARG A 239 0.72 -9.69 0.23
N GLY A 240 1.82 -9.11 -0.26
CA GLY A 240 1.79 -7.93 -1.12
C GLY A 240 1.01 -8.17 -2.40
N ALA A 241 1.24 -9.32 -3.06
CA ALA A 241 0.45 -9.71 -4.24
C ALA A 241 -1.03 -9.98 -3.91
N LEU A 242 -1.33 -10.62 -2.76
CA LEU A 242 -2.71 -10.82 -2.30
C LEU A 242 -3.41 -9.50 -1.98
N TYR A 243 -2.73 -8.53 -1.37
CA TYR A 243 -3.26 -7.18 -1.12
C TYR A 243 -3.54 -6.43 -2.42
N CYS A 244 -2.67 -6.53 -3.44
CA CYS A 244 -2.94 -5.92 -4.75
C CYS A 244 -4.19 -6.50 -5.42
N ARG A 245 -4.46 -7.80 -5.23
CA ARG A 245 -5.68 -8.47 -5.73
C ARG A 245 -6.89 -8.22 -4.85
N CYS A 246 -6.68 -7.84 -3.60
CA CYS A 246 -7.73 -7.52 -2.65
C CYS A 246 -8.58 -6.39 -3.23
N PHE A 247 -9.90 -6.52 -3.13
CA PHE A 247 -10.88 -5.66 -3.79
C PHE A 247 -10.88 -5.70 -5.33
N CYS A 248 -9.84 -6.14 -6.04
CA CYS A 248 -9.82 -6.26 -7.51
C CYS A 248 -10.58 -7.48 -8.07
N VAL A 249 -11.72 -7.85 -7.46
CA VAL A 249 -12.54 -9.03 -7.85
C VAL A 249 -13.05 -8.87 -9.28
N ASN A 250 -12.78 -9.88 -10.10
CA ASN A 250 -13.24 -9.98 -11.48
C ASN A 250 -13.86 -11.37 -11.74
N SER A 251 -14.38 -11.59 -12.94
CA SER A 251 -15.06 -12.84 -13.30
C SER A 251 -14.13 -13.97 -13.72
N ASN A 252 -12.82 -13.74 -13.81
CA ASN A 252 -11.85 -14.73 -14.32
C ASN A 252 -10.97 -15.36 -13.22
N ASP A 253 -11.36 -15.20 -11.95
CA ASP A 253 -10.63 -15.73 -10.79
C ASP A 253 -9.14 -15.33 -10.79
N TYR A 254 -8.88 -14.06 -11.11
CA TYR A 254 -7.53 -13.48 -11.17
C TYR A 254 -6.58 -14.15 -12.19
N ALA A 255 -7.09 -14.90 -13.17
CA ALA A 255 -6.27 -15.62 -14.16
C ALA A 255 -5.35 -14.70 -14.99
N ASP A 256 -5.66 -13.41 -15.06
CA ASP A 256 -4.89 -12.40 -15.76
C ASP A 256 -3.90 -11.62 -14.87
N TRP A 257 -3.82 -11.95 -13.58
CA TRP A 257 -2.82 -11.41 -12.65
C TRP A 257 -1.53 -12.23 -12.67
N PRO A 258 -0.37 -11.60 -12.40
CA PRO A 258 0.89 -12.33 -12.22
C PRO A 258 0.74 -13.40 -11.14
N SER A 259 1.29 -14.60 -11.35
CA SER A 259 1.25 -15.70 -10.38
C SER A 259 1.84 -15.29 -9.03
N LEU A 260 1.36 -15.90 -7.94
CA LEU A 260 1.96 -15.69 -6.63
C LEU A 260 3.38 -16.27 -6.61
N PRO A 261 4.32 -15.65 -5.86
CA PRO A 261 5.66 -16.21 -5.69
C PRO A 261 5.61 -17.64 -5.14
N PRO A 262 6.26 -18.63 -5.80
CA PRO A 262 6.31 -19.99 -5.28
C PRO A 262 7.12 -20.05 -3.97
N ILE A 263 6.90 -21.07 -3.16
CA ILE A 263 7.73 -21.32 -1.97
C ILE A 263 9.16 -21.63 -2.42
N PRO A 264 10.19 -20.92 -1.93
CA PRO A 264 11.60 -21.21 -2.23
C PRO A 264 12.01 -22.61 -1.75
N ASP A 265 12.77 -23.35 -2.56
CA ASP A 265 13.23 -24.71 -2.24
C ASP A 265 13.94 -24.79 -0.88
N LYS A 266 14.77 -23.79 -0.55
CA LYS A 266 15.49 -23.69 0.72
C LYS A 266 14.57 -23.71 1.93
N LEU A 267 13.42 -23.06 1.81
CA LEU A 267 12.42 -22.97 2.88
C LEU A 267 11.63 -24.28 3.03
N THR A 268 11.56 -25.11 1.99
CA THR A 268 10.94 -26.44 2.07
C THR A 268 11.83 -27.48 2.76
N SER A 269 13.16 -27.35 2.67
CA SER A 269 14.12 -28.29 3.26
C SER A 269 14.34 -28.12 4.76
N ASP A 270 14.03 -26.95 5.32
CA ASP A 270 14.29 -26.62 6.74
C ASP A 270 13.24 -27.20 7.73
N GLY A 271 12.29 -28.02 7.25
CA GLY A 271 11.34 -28.74 8.11
C GLY A 271 10.33 -27.86 8.84
N GLY A 272 10.24 -26.56 8.52
CA GLY A 272 9.21 -25.67 9.03
C GLY A 272 7.89 -25.82 8.27
N ASP A 273 6.76 -25.78 8.99
CA ASP A 273 5.42 -25.64 8.41
C ASP A 273 5.32 -24.24 7.74
N ILE A 274 5.71 -24.17 6.47
CA ILE A 274 5.39 -23.07 5.57
C ILE A 274 4.20 -23.52 4.74
N GLU A 275 3.10 -22.78 4.87
CA GLU A 275 1.87 -23.05 4.15
C GLU A 275 1.69 -22.00 3.04
N GLU A 276 1.19 -22.44 1.89
CA GLU A 276 0.72 -21.52 0.86
C GLU A 276 -0.38 -20.61 1.43
N GLU A 277 -0.35 -19.34 1.05
CA GLU A 277 -1.40 -18.38 1.38
C GLU A 277 -2.25 -18.06 0.15
N ILE A 278 -3.56 -17.94 0.38
CA ILE A 278 -4.54 -17.68 -0.69
C ILE A 278 -5.42 -16.48 -0.32
N LEU A 279 -6.07 -15.89 -1.32
CA LEU A 279 -7.19 -14.99 -1.16
C LEU A 279 -8.48 -15.74 -1.54
N SER A 280 -9.42 -15.82 -0.60
CA SER A 280 -10.79 -16.28 -0.85
C SER A 280 -11.75 -15.12 -0.73
N VAL A 281 -12.68 -15.02 -1.67
CA VAL A 281 -13.72 -13.98 -1.69
C VAL A 281 -15.06 -14.64 -1.48
N LEU A 282 -15.77 -14.22 -0.44
CA LEU A 282 -17.11 -14.71 -0.09
C LEU A 282 -18.16 -13.65 -0.44
N ASP A 283 -19.10 -14.02 -1.29
CA ASP A 283 -20.29 -13.20 -1.56
C ASP A 283 -21.26 -13.25 -0.36
N VAL A 284 -21.72 -12.08 0.04
CA VAL A 284 -22.66 -11.89 1.14
C VAL A 284 -23.99 -11.41 0.58
N PRO A 285 -25.08 -12.19 0.74
CA PRO A 285 -26.40 -11.76 0.27
C PRO A 285 -26.81 -10.42 0.89
N GLN A 286 -27.58 -9.65 0.12
CA GLN A 286 -28.05 -8.33 0.53
C GLN A 286 -28.74 -8.40 1.91
N GLY A 287 -28.36 -7.48 2.81
CA GLY A 287 -28.89 -7.41 4.17
C GLY A 287 -28.32 -8.44 5.15
N LYS A 288 -27.51 -9.42 4.71
CA LYS A 288 -26.92 -10.44 5.60
C LYS A 288 -25.55 -10.05 6.19
N MET A 289 -24.93 -8.95 5.76
CA MET A 289 -23.63 -8.49 6.30
C MET A 289 -23.65 -8.28 7.81
N GLY A 290 -24.77 -7.81 8.37
CA GLY A 290 -24.93 -7.67 9.82
C GLY A 290 -24.81 -9.00 10.59
N ARG A 291 -25.10 -10.14 9.96
CA ARG A 291 -24.93 -11.48 10.58
C ARG A 291 -23.47 -11.92 10.63
N ILE A 292 -22.66 -11.48 9.66
CA ILE A 292 -21.21 -11.70 9.64
C ILE A 292 -20.54 -10.86 10.72
N ILE A 293 -20.83 -9.56 10.76
CA ILE A 293 -20.21 -8.62 11.69
C ILE A 293 -20.68 -8.91 13.12
N GLY A 294 -21.97 -9.15 13.31
CA GLY A 294 -22.58 -9.31 14.63
C GLY A 294 -22.69 -8.00 15.40
N LYS A 295 -23.31 -8.06 16.58
CA LYS A 295 -23.51 -6.87 17.43
C LYS A 295 -22.15 -6.30 17.84
N LYS A 296 -21.90 -5.02 17.51
CA LYS A 296 -20.63 -4.31 17.78
C LYS A 296 -19.37 -5.02 17.22
N GLY A 297 -19.50 -5.84 16.18
CA GLY A 297 -18.36 -6.59 15.62
C GLY A 297 -17.96 -7.85 16.39
N ALA A 298 -18.67 -8.22 17.46
CA ALA A 298 -18.28 -9.34 18.32
C ALA A 298 -18.18 -10.69 17.57
N THR A 299 -19.05 -10.92 16.58
CA THR A 299 -19.02 -12.17 15.81
C THR A 299 -17.81 -12.23 14.90
N ILE A 300 -17.54 -11.17 14.14
CA ILE A 300 -16.39 -11.16 13.25
C ILE A 300 -15.07 -11.21 14.02
N LEU A 301 -14.97 -10.52 15.16
CA LEU A 301 -13.78 -10.58 16.03
C LEU A 301 -13.54 -12.01 16.54
N SER A 302 -14.58 -12.68 17.04
CA SER A 302 -14.47 -14.07 17.50
C SER A 302 -14.06 -15.02 16.37
N ILE A 303 -14.54 -14.81 15.14
CA ILE A 303 -14.11 -15.60 13.98
C ILE A 303 -12.62 -15.33 13.71
N LYS A 304 -12.18 -14.07 13.63
CA LYS A 304 -10.77 -13.68 13.43
C LYS A 304 -9.84 -14.23 14.51
N GLU A 305 -10.27 -14.29 15.77
CA GLU A 305 -9.47 -14.89 16.86
C GLU A 305 -9.38 -16.43 16.72
N SER A 306 -10.39 -17.05 16.09
CA SER A 306 -10.48 -18.50 15.95
C SER A 306 -9.73 -19.03 14.72
N CYS A 307 -9.47 -18.20 13.72
CA CYS A 307 -8.73 -18.56 12.53
C CYS A 307 -7.56 -17.59 12.35
N SER A 308 -6.35 -18.10 12.17
CA SER A 308 -5.17 -17.25 11.89
C SER A 308 -5.16 -16.73 10.45
N ALA A 309 -6.34 -16.36 9.93
CA ALA A 309 -6.56 -15.75 8.63
C ALA A 309 -6.97 -14.29 8.83
N GLU A 310 -6.50 -13.44 7.92
CA GLU A 310 -6.94 -12.07 7.83
C GLU A 310 -8.32 -12.01 7.17
N ILE A 311 -9.26 -11.30 7.81
CA ILE A 311 -10.63 -11.15 7.28
C ILE A 311 -10.94 -9.67 7.12
N LEU A 312 -11.15 -9.24 5.89
CA LEU A 312 -11.54 -7.88 5.54
C LEU A 312 -13.00 -7.87 5.11
N ILE A 313 -13.80 -7.07 5.81
CA ILE A 313 -15.19 -6.81 5.45
C ILE A 313 -15.22 -5.67 4.45
N GLY A 314 -15.93 -5.83 3.34
CA GLY A 314 -16.17 -4.74 2.42
C GLY A 314 -17.12 -3.67 2.96
N GLY A 315 -17.61 -2.79 2.10
CA GLY A 315 -18.44 -1.63 2.48
C GLY A 315 -17.64 -0.34 2.42
N SER A 316 -17.41 0.31 3.56
CA SER A 316 -16.59 1.54 3.58
C SER A 316 -15.15 1.31 3.09
N LYS A 317 -14.64 0.09 3.24
CA LYS A 317 -13.27 -0.30 2.88
C LYS A 317 -13.15 -1.10 1.59
N GLY A 318 -14.24 -1.50 0.92
CA GLY A 318 -14.22 -2.31 -0.31
C GLY A 318 -15.64 -2.65 -0.82
N PRO A 319 -15.84 -3.66 -1.69
CA PRO A 319 -17.17 -4.04 -2.19
C PRO A 319 -18.17 -4.36 -1.08
N PRO A 320 -19.35 -3.71 -1.00
CA PRO A 320 -20.27 -3.82 0.13
C PRO A 320 -20.87 -5.21 0.37
N ASP A 321 -20.85 -6.04 -0.66
CA ASP A 321 -21.44 -7.37 -0.72
C ASP A 321 -20.39 -8.49 -0.57
N LYS A 322 -19.14 -8.19 -0.18
CA LYS A 322 -18.06 -9.17 -0.14
C LYS A 322 -17.28 -9.18 1.16
N VAL A 323 -16.77 -10.37 1.49
CA VAL A 323 -15.78 -10.60 2.56
C VAL A 323 -14.54 -11.23 1.94
N PHE A 324 -13.38 -10.69 2.26
CA PHE A 324 -12.08 -11.12 1.75
C PHE A 324 -11.34 -11.83 2.87
N ILE A 325 -10.84 -13.02 2.58
CA ILE A 325 -10.18 -13.88 3.56
C ILE A 325 -8.80 -14.23 3.02
N MET A 326 -7.74 -13.85 3.72
CA MET A 326 -6.35 -14.06 3.28
C MET A 326 -5.55 -14.82 4.34
N GLY A 327 -4.58 -15.61 3.90
CA GLY A 327 -3.68 -16.34 4.79
C GLY A 327 -3.57 -17.82 4.44
N PRO A 328 -3.08 -18.66 5.37
CA PRO A 328 -2.84 -20.07 5.10
C PRO A 328 -4.10 -20.82 4.66
N VAL A 329 -3.99 -21.68 3.65
CA VAL A 329 -5.14 -22.37 3.01
C VAL A 329 -6.10 -22.98 4.04
N LYS A 330 -5.59 -23.71 5.03
CA LYS A 330 -6.43 -24.36 6.06
C LYS A 330 -7.21 -23.33 6.89
N GLN A 331 -6.56 -22.22 7.26
CA GLN A 331 -7.18 -21.16 8.06
C GLN A 331 -8.22 -20.40 7.25
N VAL A 332 -7.95 -20.14 5.96
CA VAL A 332 -8.90 -19.51 5.04
C VAL A 332 -10.16 -20.37 4.89
N ARG A 333 -10.02 -21.69 4.68
CA ARG A 333 -11.17 -22.60 4.58
C ARG A 333 -11.96 -22.72 5.88
N LYS A 334 -11.27 -22.71 7.03
CA LYS A 334 -11.91 -22.66 8.35
C LYS A 334 -12.74 -21.38 8.51
N ALA A 335 -12.16 -20.22 8.22
CA ALA A 335 -12.85 -18.94 8.27
C ALA A 335 -14.07 -18.91 7.34
N GLU A 336 -13.91 -19.38 6.10
CA GLU A 336 -14.97 -19.44 5.11
C GLU A 336 -16.15 -20.30 5.60
N ALA A 337 -15.88 -21.48 6.17
CA ALA A 337 -16.92 -22.34 6.74
C ALA A 337 -17.66 -21.66 7.91
N MET A 338 -16.94 -20.98 8.81
CA MET A 338 -17.53 -20.23 9.92
C MET A 338 -18.42 -19.09 9.43
N LEU A 339 -17.97 -18.35 8.42
CA LEU A 339 -18.73 -17.24 7.82
C LEU A 339 -19.97 -17.74 7.07
N ARG A 340 -19.84 -18.77 6.23
CA ARG A 340 -20.98 -19.40 5.53
C ARG A 340 -22.03 -19.92 6.50
N GLY A 341 -21.62 -20.52 7.62
CA GLY A 341 -22.53 -20.97 8.67
C GLY A 341 -23.38 -19.84 9.29
N ARG A 342 -22.88 -18.59 9.29
CA ARG A 342 -23.65 -17.41 9.74
C ARG A 342 -24.66 -16.90 8.71
N LEU A 343 -24.45 -17.22 7.44
CA LEU A 343 -25.34 -16.80 6.34
C LEU A 343 -26.50 -17.75 6.10
N MET A 344 -26.37 -19.02 6.53
CA MET A 344 -27.44 -20.00 6.52
C MET A 344 -28.60 -19.54 7.42
N ASP A 345 -29.83 -19.71 6.94
CA ASP A 345 -31.01 -19.47 7.75
C ASP A 345 -31.21 -20.67 8.68
N ILE A 346 -31.23 -20.42 9.99
CA ILE A 346 -31.63 -21.42 10.98
C ILE A 346 -33.16 -21.35 11.01
N TYR A 347 -33.80 -22.32 10.36
CA TYR A 347 -35.25 -22.47 10.30
C TYR A 347 -35.82 -23.02 11.61
#